data_AF-A0A699IH60-F1
#
_entry.id   AF-A0A699IH60-F1
#
_cell.length_a   1.000
_cell.length_b   1.000
_cell.length_c   1.000
_cell.angle_alpha   90.00
_cell.angle_beta   90.00
_cell.angle_gamma   90.00
#
_symmetry.space_group_name_H-M   'P 1'
#
loop_
_entity.id
_entity.type
_entity.pdbx_description
1 polymer ?
#
loop_
_entity_poly.entity_id
_entity_poly.type
_entity_poly.pdbx_seq_one_letter_code
_entity_poly.pdbx_strand_id
1 'polypeptide(L)'
;MANRGMPMLQELAGAADSTDIKDQLSVLFRREVKEETQKMHDYRRLSDELRESVRMRDAYIEEFQRLQMYVYSNEVTESIEILKSMQVDDIEKAFRLILMARDIQNKVYEKYNFITKLRR
;
A
#
# COMPACT_ATOMS: atom_id res chain seq x y z
N MET A 1 9.58 -34.02 15.90
CA MET A 1 8.68 -33.12 15.16
C MET A 1 9.38 -31.77 15.07
N ALA A 2 9.87 -31.40 13.88
CA ALA A 2 10.73 -30.23 13.70
C ALA A 2 9.91 -28.93 13.70
N ASN A 3 10.38 -28.00 14.53
CA ASN A 3 9.83 -26.68 14.79
C ASN A 3 9.84 -25.81 13.52
N ARG A 4 8.81 -25.90 12.67
CA ARG A 4 8.63 -25.05 11.46
C ARG A 4 8.06 -23.66 11.76
N GLY A 5 7.82 -23.33 13.05
CA GLY A 5 6.99 -22.19 13.43
C GLY A 5 7.71 -20.85 13.62
N MET A 6 9.03 -20.79 13.82
CA MET A 6 9.67 -19.56 14.32
C MET A 6 11.07 -19.25 13.73
N PRO A 7 11.29 -19.29 12.40
CA PRO A 7 12.59 -18.87 11.82
C PRO A 7 12.99 -17.45 12.27
N MET A 8 11.99 -16.59 12.45
CA MET A 8 12.14 -15.18 12.78
C MET A 8 12.61 -14.94 14.24
N LEU A 9 12.10 -15.71 15.21
CA LEU A 9 12.57 -15.60 16.60
C LEU A 9 13.97 -16.19 16.76
N GLN A 10 14.30 -17.23 16.00
CA GLN A 10 15.65 -17.78 15.98
C GLN A 10 16.68 -16.80 15.42
N GLU A 11 16.36 -16.08 14.35
CA GLU A 11 17.25 -15.07 13.77
C GLU A 11 17.47 -13.89 14.74
N LEU A 12 16.42 -13.46 15.44
CA LEU A 12 16.53 -12.40 16.46
C LEU A 12 17.29 -12.84 17.71
N ALA A 13 17.08 -14.08 18.17
CA ALA A 13 17.83 -14.62 19.30
C ALA A 13 19.33 -14.73 18.97
N GLY A 14 19.67 -15.25 17.78
CA GLY A 14 21.07 -15.33 17.33
C GLY A 14 21.73 -13.97 17.16
N ALA A 15 20.99 -12.95 16.72
CA ALA A 15 21.49 -11.58 16.66
C ALA A 15 21.70 -10.99 18.07
N ALA A 16 20.73 -11.17 18.98
CA ALA A 16 20.81 -10.68 20.36
C ALA A 16 21.97 -11.32 21.13
N ASP A 17 22.32 -12.56 20.81
CA ASP A 17 23.45 -13.29 21.38
C ASP A 17 24.81 -12.89 20.73
N SER A 18 24.80 -12.17 19.60
CA SER A 18 26.02 -11.65 18.97
C SER A 18 26.57 -10.46 19.75
N THR A 19 27.88 -10.42 19.96
CA THR A 19 28.58 -9.24 20.51
C THR A 19 28.92 -8.20 19.43
N ASP A 20 28.72 -8.52 18.15
CA ASP A 20 28.94 -7.59 17.05
C ASP A 20 27.66 -6.78 16.75
N ILE A 21 27.73 -5.49 17.07
CA ILE A 21 26.66 -4.53 16.79
C ILE A 21 26.31 -4.45 15.30
N LYS A 22 27.26 -4.73 14.39
CA LYS A 22 27.00 -4.73 12.94
C LYS A 22 26.05 -5.86 12.54
N ASP A 23 26.18 -7.03 13.15
CA ASP A 23 25.32 -8.18 12.90
C ASP A 23 23.91 -7.94 13.46
N GLN A 24 23.82 -7.39 14.67
CA GLN A 24 22.55 -6.99 15.28
C GLN A 24 21.79 -5.99 14.40
N LEU A 25 22.45 -4.90 13.99
CA LEU A 25 21.85 -3.89 13.12
C LEU A 25 21.47 -4.48 11.75
N SER A 26 22.30 -5.35 11.19
CA SER A 26 22.03 -5.98 9.89
C SER A 26 20.77 -6.83 9.91
N VAL A 27 20.52 -7.61 10.97
CA VAL A 27 19.31 -8.44 11.10
C VAL A 27 18.07 -7.54 11.28
N LEU A 28 18.16 -6.52 12.14
CA LEU A 28 17.05 -5.58 12.37
C LEU A 28 16.65 -4.83 11.10
N PHE A 29 17.61 -4.23 10.39
CA PHE A 29 17.28 -3.48 9.17
C PHE A 29 16.78 -4.37 8.04
N ARG A 30 17.27 -5.62 7.90
CA ARG A 30 16.72 -6.57 6.90
C ARG A 30 15.27 -6.90 7.19
N ARG A 31 14.92 -7.06 8.47
CA ARG A 31 13.55 -7.29 8.90
C ARG A 31 12.67 -6.09 8.57
N GLU A 32 13.08 -4.88 8.96
CA GLU A 32 12.34 -3.66 8.67
C GLU A 32 12.12 -3.49 7.16
N VAL A 33 13.15 -3.72 6.34
CA VAL A 33 13.06 -3.68 4.88
C VAL A 33 11.99 -4.65 4.36
N LYS A 34 11.92 -5.86 4.91
CA LYS A 34 10.91 -6.86 4.49
C LYS A 34 9.49 -6.42 4.86
N GLU A 35 9.28 -5.96 6.09
CA GLU A 35 7.98 -5.48 6.58
C GLU A 35 7.51 -4.24 5.80
N GLU A 36 8.41 -3.28 5.59
CA GLU A 36 8.15 -2.07 4.81
C GLU A 36 7.87 -2.38 3.34
N THR A 37 8.62 -3.31 2.73
CA THR A 37 8.35 -3.73 1.34
C THR A 37 6.97 -4.34 1.19
N GLN A 38 6.54 -5.19 2.13
CA GLN A 38 5.18 -5.74 2.13
C GLN A 38 4.13 -4.62 2.23
N LYS A 39 4.30 -3.69 3.18
CA LYS A 39 3.41 -2.54 3.37
C LYS A 39 3.32 -1.65 2.11
N MET A 40 4.43 -1.44 1.43
CA MET A 40 4.46 -0.73 0.14
C MET A 40 3.63 -1.45 -0.93
N HIS A 41 3.74 -2.79 -1.02
CA HIS A 41 2.92 -3.57 -1.94
C HIS A 41 1.43 -3.47 -1.62
N ASP A 42 1.07 -3.53 -0.34
CA ASP A 42 -0.31 -3.38 0.10
C ASP A 42 -0.89 -2.01 -0.27
N TYR A 43 -0.13 -0.93 -0.09
CA TYR A 43 -0.56 0.40 -0.51
C TYR A 43 -0.75 0.54 -2.01
N ARG A 44 0.14 -0.06 -2.81
CA ARG A 44 -0.02 -0.07 -4.28
C ARG A 44 -1.28 -0.84 -4.68
N ARG A 45 -1.49 -2.02 -4.11
CA ARG A 45 -2.68 -2.84 -4.36
C ARG A 45 -3.97 -2.09 -4.02
N LEU A 46 -4.06 -1.49 -2.83
CA LEU A 46 -5.21 -0.70 -2.41
C LEU A 46 -5.45 0.51 -3.32
N SER A 47 -4.38 1.17 -3.79
CA SER A 47 -4.52 2.26 -4.76
C SER A 47 -5.10 1.78 -6.09
N ASP A 48 -4.72 0.59 -6.55
CA ASP A 48 -5.23 0.04 -7.80
C ASP A 48 -6.71 -0.39 -7.65
N GLU A 49 -7.08 -0.97 -6.51
CA GLU A 49 -8.47 -1.30 -6.17
C GLU A 49 -9.37 -0.04 -6.16
N LEU A 50 -8.91 1.08 -5.59
CA LEU A 50 -9.64 2.35 -5.63
C LEU A 50 -9.78 2.92 -7.04
N ARG A 51 -8.72 2.85 -7.86
CA ARG A 51 -8.76 3.29 -9.26
C ARG A 51 -9.76 2.49 -10.07
N GLU A 52 -9.85 1.19 -9.84
CA GLU A 52 -10.84 0.36 -10.52
C GLU A 52 -12.26 0.69 -10.06
N SER A 53 -12.46 0.97 -8.78
CA SER A 53 -13.74 1.46 -8.26
C SER A 53 -14.17 2.79 -8.90
N VAL A 54 -13.22 3.71 -9.12
CA VAL A 54 -13.49 4.98 -9.84
C VAL A 54 -13.96 4.71 -11.28
N ARG A 55 -13.27 3.83 -12.02
CA ARG A 55 -13.65 3.46 -13.39
C ARG A 55 -15.04 2.82 -13.47
N MET A 56 -15.36 1.94 -12.54
CA MET A 56 -16.70 1.34 -12.46
C MET A 56 -17.77 2.40 -12.21
N ARG A 57 -17.49 3.40 -11.36
CA ARG A 57 -18.41 4.52 -11.13
C ARG A 57 -18.54 5.44 -12.34
N ASP A 58 -17.48 5.65 -13.12
CA ASP A 58 -17.58 6.41 -14.38
C ASP A 58 -18.59 5.76 -15.33
N ALA A 59 -18.54 4.43 -15.46
CA ALA A 59 -19.49 3.68 -16.29
C ALA A 59 -20.94 3.84 -15.80
N TYR A 60 -21.17 3.78 -14.48
CA TYR A 60 -22.51 4.02 -13.92
C TYR A 60 -23.00 5.46 -14.11
N ILE A 61 -22.11 6.45 -13.97
CA ILE A 61 -22.45 7.85 -14.23
C ILE A 61 -22.86 8.04 -15.69
N GLU A 62 -22.11 7.48 -16.64
CA GLU A 62 -22.45 7.53 -18.06
C GLU A 62 -23.83 6.90 -18.35
N GLU A 63 -24.13 5.76 -17.73
CA GLU A 63 -25.43 5.09 -17.86
C GLU A 63 -26.57 5.95 -17.30
N PHE A 64 -26.40 6.52 -16.11
CA PHE A 64 -27.39 7.42 -15.52
C PHE A 64 -27.60 8.69 -16.35
N GLN A 65 -26.53 9.26 -16.90
CA GLN A 65 -26.62 10.40 -17.81
C GLN A 65 -27.44 10.05 -19.06
N ARG A 66 -27.26 8.85 -19.63
CA ARG A 66 -28.08 8.37 -20.74
C ARG A 66 -29.54 8.23 -20.33
N LEU A 67 -29.84 7.63 -19.18
CA LEU A 67 -31.21 7.50 -18.68
C LEU A 67 -31.89 8.86 -18.51
N GLN A 68 -31.14 9.84 -17.99
CA GLN A 68 -31.63 11.19 -17.77
C GLN A 68 -32.01 11.93 -19.06
N MET A 69 -31.39 11.58 -20.21
CA MET A 69 -31.80 12.10 -21.52
C MET A 69 -33.18 11.62 -21.94
N TYR A 70 -33.59 10.41 -21.52
CA TYR A 70 -34.89 9.83 -21.90
C TYR A 70 -35.97 10.11 -20.86
N VAL A 71 -35.62 10.11 -19.58
CA VAL A 71 -36.53 10.35 -18.45
C VAL A 71 -35.84 11.27 -17.46
N TYR A 72 -36.23 12.53 -17.45
CA TYR A 72 -35.73 13.48 -16.46
C TYR A 72 -36.28 13.10 -15.07
N SER A 73 -35.39 12.73 -14.16
CA SER A 73 -35.70 12.41 -12.76
C SER A 73 -34.68 13.04 -11.83
N ASN A 74 -35.15 13.68 -10.77
CA ASN A 74 -34.28 14.23 -9.73
C ASN A 74 -33.49 13.14 -9.01
N GLU A 75 -34.06 11.94 -8.86
CA GLU A 75 -33.38 10.79 -8.24
C GLU A 75 -32.14 10.35 -9.04
N VAL A 76 -32.20 10.46 -10.37
CA VAL A 76 -31.06 10.16 -11.26
C VAL A 76 -29.98 11.24 -11.11
N THR A 77 -30.37 12.52 -11.00
CA THR A 77 -29.42 13.61 -10.69
C THR A 77 -28.70 13.37 -9.37
N GLU A 78 -29.46 13.09 -8.30
CA GLU A 78 -28.91 12.85 -6.96
C GLU A 78 -27.97 11.65 -6.95
N SER A 79 -28.33 10.57 -7.65
CA SER A 79 -27.48 9.38 -7.79
C SER A 79 -26.14 9.70 -8.48
N ILE A 80 -26.17 10.50 -9.55
CA ILE A 80 -24.95 10.96 -10.24
C ILE A 80 -24.08 11.81 -9.30
N GLU A 81 -24.67 12.73 -8.55
CA GLU A 81 -23.94 13.59 -7.62
C GLU A 81 -23.27 12.80 -6.49
N ILE A 82 -23.98 11.82 -5.92
CA ILE A 82 -23.42 10.90 -4.92
C ILE A 82 -22.22 10.15 -5.50
N LEU A 83 -22.36 9.54 -6.69
CA LEU A 83 -21.27 8.80 -7.32
C LEU A 83 -20.04 9.68 -7.58
N LYS A 84 -20.23 10.91 -8.08
CA LYS A 84 -19.14 11.87 -8.30
C LYS A 84 -18.44 12.24 -6.98
N SER A 85 -19.21 12.48 -5.92
CA SER A 85 -18.62 12.81 -4.61
C SER A 85 -17.75 11.68 -4.07
N MET A 86 -18.19 10.42 -4.22
CA MET A 86 -17.43 9.24 -3.81
C MET A 86 -16.16 9.05 -4.63
N GLN A 87 -16.21 9.34 -5.94
CA GLN A 87 -15.02 9.26 -6.80
C GLN A 87 -13.93 10.23 -6.37
N VAL A 88 -14.27 11.46 -5.98
CA VAL A 88 -13.27 12.45 -5.53
C VAL A 88 -12.51 11.92 -4.31
N ASP A 89 -13.23 11.37 -3.33
CA ASP A 89 -12.64 10.79 -2.12
C ASP A 89 -11.75 9.57 -2.44
N ASP A 90 -12.19 8.68 -3.33
CA ASP A 90 -11.41 7.51 -3.73
C ASP A 90 -10.15 7.87 -4.53
N ILE A 91 -10.23 8.89 -5.41
CA ILE A 91 -9.06 9.43 -6.12
C ILE A 91 -8.05 10.01 -5.13
N GLU A 92 -8.51 10.79 -4.15
CA GLU A 92 -7.63 11.36 -3.14
C GLU A 92 -6.95 10.27 -2.30
N LYS A 93 -7.71 9.28 -1.83
CA LYS A 93 -7.17 8.13 -1.10
C LYS A 93 -6.16 7.35 -1.94
N ALA A 94 -6.44 7.09 -3.22
CA ALA A 94 -5.52 6.40 -4.12
C ALA A 94 -4.21 7.18 -4.27
N PHE A 95 -4.29 8.51 -4.43
CA PHE A 95 -3.10 9.35 -4.51
C PHE A 95 -2.28 9.32 -3.22
N ARG A 96 -2.92 9.43 -2.06
CA ARG A 96 -2.26 9.33 -0.74
C ARG A 96 -1.55 7.98 -0.56
N LEU A 97 -2.17 6.87 -0.95
CA LEU A 97 -1.56 5.54 -0.89
C LEU A 97 -0.31 5.44 -1.76
N ILE A 98 -0.32 6.00 -2.97
CA ILE A 98 0.86 6.04 -3.85
C ILE A 98 1.98 6.88 -3.23
N LEU A 99 1.68 8.01 -2.58
CA LEU A 99 2.68 8.81 -1.87
C LEU A 99 3.28 8.03 -0.70
N MET A 100 2.46 7.34 0.10
CA MET A 100 2.95 6.50 1.20
C MET A 100 3.83 5.35 0.70
N ALA A 101 3.46 4.71 -0.42
CA ALA A 101 4.26 3.68 -1.05
C ALA A 101 5.63 4.22 -1.52
N ARG A 102 5.68 5.45 -2.06
CA ARG A 102 6.95 6.10 -2.47
C ARG A 102 7.82 6.47 -1.28
N ASP A 103 7.23 7.00 -0.20
CA ASP A 103 7.96 7.31 1.03
C ASP A 103 8.62 6.05 1.61
N ILE A 104 7.87 4.94 1.65
CA ILE A 104 8.41 3.65 2.08
C ILE A 104 9.53 3.18 1.15
N GLN A 105 9.37 3.31 -0.17
CA GLN A 105 10.41 2.92 -1.13
C GLN A 105 11.73 3.66 -0.87
N ASN A 106 11.67 4.96 -0.57
CA ASN A 106 12.85 5.75 -0.23
C ASN A 106 13.53 5.25 1.06
N LYS A 107 12.73 5.00 2.11
CA LYS A 107 13.22 4.45 3.39
C LYS A 107 13.86 3.07 3.21
N VAL A 108 13.25 2.19 2.43
CA VAL A 108 13.81 0.87 2.10
C VAL A 108 15.15 1.00 1.37
N TYR A 109 15.25 1.93 0.41
CA TYR A 109 16.48 2.18 -0.33
C TYR A 109 17.62 2.68 0.59
N GLU A 110 17.32 3.60 1.51
CA GLU A 110 18.28 4.08 2.51
C GLU A 110 18.77 2.95 3.42
N LYS A 111 17.85 2.14 3.95
CA LYS A 111 18.19 0.97 4.79
C LYS A 111 19.03 -0.05 4.02
N TYR A 112 18.69 -0.33 2.76
CA TYR A 112 19.46 -1.25 1.93
C TYR A 112 20.90 -0.75 1.75
N ASN A 113 21.08 0.52 1.42
CA ASN A 113 22.39 1.14 1.29
C ASN A 113 23.19 1.08 2.60
N PHE A 114 22.54 1.29 3.74
CA PHE A 114 23.16 1.16 5.05
C PHE A 114 23.64 -0.28 5.31
N ILE A 115 22.79 -1.29 5.09
CA ILE A 115 23.16 -2.71 5.22
C ILE A 115 24.35 -3.06 4.31
N THR A 116 24.35 -2.58 3.05
CA THR A 116 25.46 -2.82 2.12
C THR A 116 26.77 -2.22 2.62
N LYS A 117 26.73 -1.04 3.25
CA LYS A 117 27.91 -0.39 3.85
C LYS A 117 28.40 -1.13 5.09
N LEU A 118 27.51 -1.71 5.91
CA LEU A 118 27.91 -2.49 7.09
C LEU A 118 28.70 -3.76 6.74
N ARG A 119 28.46 -4.33 5.55
CA ARG A 119 29.15 -5.53 5.05
C ARG A 119 30.53 -5.22 4.43
N ARG A 120 30.91 -3.95 4.31
CA ARG A 120 32.25 -3.53 3.88
C ARG A 120 33.12 -3.27 5.11
#